data_AF-A0A966N7H1-F1
#
_entry.id   AF-A0A966N7H1-F1
#
_cell.length_a   1.000
_cell.length_b   1.000
_cell.length_c   1.000
_cell.angle_alpha   90.00
_cell.angle_beta   90.00
_cell.angle_gamma   90.00
#
_symmetry.space_group_name_H-M   'P 1'
#
loop_
_entity.id
_entity.type
_entity.pdbx_description
1 polymer ?
#
loop_
_entity_poly.entity_id
_entity_poly.type
_entity_poly.pdbx_seq_one_letter_code
_entity_poly.pdbx_strand_id
1 'polypeptide(L)'
;MPGTRGTYRRVLLKLSGEVFGGAKGIGVDPDVVQDIAKQIADVARSGVQVAIVVGGGNYFRGAELSQRGMDRSRADYMGMLGTVMNCLALQDFLEKEGIQTRVQTAITMGQVAEPYIPLRAIRHLEKGRVVIFGAGAGMPFFTTDTVSAQRALEIGAEALLLAKSGVDGVYSADPNKDKSATKFDSISYNEVLSKSLAVADAAAFALCRENELPIIIFDLMKNGNIARAVRGETIGTLVS
;
A
#
# COMPACT_ATOMS: atom_id res chain seq x y z
N MET A 1 9.19 -26.91 0.45
CA MET A 1 7.76 -26.98 0.83
C MET A 1 6.95 -26.73 -0.43
N PRO A 2 5.94 -27.55 -0.77
CA PRO A 2 5.11 -27.29 -1.94
C PRO A 2 4.29 -26.01 -1.69
N GLY A 3 4.40 -25.00 -2.55
CA GLY A 3 3.51 -23.82 -2.53
C GLY A 3 4.14 -22.44 -2.28
N THR A 4 5.47 -22.31 -2.22
CA THR A 4 6.14 -20.99 -2.08
C THR A 4 6.62 -20.48 -3.43
N ARG A 5 6.23 -19.26 -3.82
CA ARG A 5 6.62 -18.60 -5.09
C ARG A 5 8.01 -17.92 -5.04
N GLY A 6 8.82 -18.26 -4.04
CA GLY A 6 10.05 -17.55 -3.69
C GLY A 6 9.81 -16.43 -2.67
N THR A 7 10.83 -16.06 -1.90
CA THR A 7 10.76 -14.93 -0.95
C THR A 7 11.19 -13.65 -1.66
N TYR A 8 10.36 -12.61 -1.61
CA TYR A 8 10.69 -11.31 -2.17
C TYR A 8 11.75 -10.61 -1.32
N ARG A 9 12.78 -10.05 -1.95
CA ARG A 9 13.84 -9.28 -1.28
C ARG A 9 13.43 -7.85 -1.00
N ARG A 10 12.65 -7.25 -1.90
CA ARG A 10 12.15 -5.87 -1.79
C ARG A 10 10.69 -5.84 -2.20
N VAL A 11 9.85 -5.26 -1.36
CA VAL A 11 8.41 -5.13 -1.63
C VAL A 11 7.96 -3.70 -1.38
N LEU A 12 6.90 -3.30 -2.08
CA LEU A 12 6.13 -2.11 -1.72
C LEU A 12 4.78 -2.52 -1.16
N LEU A 13 4.50 -2.15 0.08
CA LEU A 13 3.24 -2.36 0.76
C LEU A 13 2.37 -1.11 0.65
N LYS A 14 1.23 -1.24 -0.03
CA LYS A 14 0.21 -0.19 -0.05
C LYS A 14 -0.81 -0.47 1.04
N LEU A 15 -0.95 0.49 1.95
CA LEU A 15 -1.94 0.50 3.02
C LEU A 15 -3.06 1.49 2.70
N SER A 16 -4.32 1.07 2.83
CA SER A 16 -5.44 2.03 2.81
C SER A 16 -5.40 2.88 4.08
N GLY A 17 -5.58 4.20 3.92
CA GLY A 17 -5.68 5.10 5.07
C GLY A 17 -6.88 4.80 5.96
N GLU A 18 -7.96 4.26 5.40
CA GLU A 18 -9.18 3.92 6.15
C GLU A 18 -8.93 2.93 7.28
N VAL A 19 -7.97 2.01 7.08
CA VAL A 19 -7.60 1.04 8.10
C VAL A 19 -7.10 1.74 9.36
N PHE A 20 -6.40 2.87 9.22
CA PHE A 20 -5.86 3.61 10.35
C PHE A 20 -6.96 4.25 11.21
N GLY A 21 -8.17 4.45 10.68
CA GLY A 21 -9.28 5.02 11.45
C GLY A 21 -9.95 4.05 12.43
N GLY A 22 -9.61 2.76 12.39
CA GLY A 22 -10.20 1.73 13.24
C GLY A 22 -11.73 1.68 13.16
N ALA A 23 -12.38 1.30 14.25
CA ALA A 23 -13.85 1.25 14.33
C ALA A 23 -14.52 2.63 14.23
N LYS A 24 -13.78 3.70 14.55
CA LYS A 24 -14.28 5.09 14.48
C LYS A 24 -14.32 5.63 13.05
N GLY A 25 -13.52 5.05 12.15
CA GLY A 25 -13.44 5.43 10.74
C GLY A 25 -12.81 6.79 10.45
N ILE A 26 -12.45 7.57 11.47
CA ILE A 26 -11.82 8.90 11.34
C ILE A 26 -10.63 9.03 12.30
N GLY A 27 -9.58 9.71 11.85
CA GLY A 27 -8.36 9.92 12.63
C GLY A 27 -7.43 8.71 12.61
N VAL A 28 -6.60 8.56 13.65
CA VAL A 28 -5.67 7.44 13.81
C VAL A 28 -6.02 6.68 15.09
N ASP A 29 -6.25 5.38 14.93
CA ASP A 29 -6.44 4.41 15.99
C ASP A 29 -5.07 3.81 16.36
N PRO A 30 -4.51 4.14 17.54
CA PRO A 30 -3.21 3.68 17.98
C PRO A 30 -3.05 2.16 17.99
N ASP A 31 -4.10 1.42 18.36
CA ASP A 31 -4.03 -0.03 18.49
C ASP A 31 -3.90 -0.67 17.11
N VAL A 32 -4.63 -0.16 16.12
CA VAL A 32 -4.53 -0.63 14.73
C VAL A 32 -3.16 -0.33 14.13
N VAL A 33 -2.64 0.89 14.33
CA VAL A 33 -1.32 1.25 13.80
C VAL A 33 -0.21 0.45 14.48
N GLN A 34 -0.33 0.20 15.79
CA GLN A 34 0.61 -0.64 16.54
C GLN A 34 0.63 -2.08 16.02
N ASP A 35 -0.52 -2.66 15.71
CA ASP A 35 -0.61 -4.02 15.15
C ASP A 35 -0.03 -4.11 13.74
N ILE A 36 -0.30 -3.11 12.89
CA ILE A 36 0.34 -3.01 11.56
C ILE A 36 1.86 -2.87 11.69
N ALA A 37 2.33 -2.01 12.61
CA ALA A 37 3.75 -1.79 12.84
C ALA A 37 4.46 -3.08 13.29
N LYS A 38 3.86 -3.87 14.19
CA LYS A 38 4.38 -5.19 14.59
C LYS A 38 4.52 -6.14 13.41
N GLN A 39 3.47 -6.26 12.58
CA GLN A 39 3.52 -7.13 11.40
C GLN A 39 4.60 -6.71 10.39
N ILE A 40 4.78 -5.40 10.19
CA ILE A 40 5.82 -4.86 9.31
C ILE A 40 7.21 -5.07 9.92
N ALA A 41 7.35 -4.90 11.23
CA ALA A 41 8.60 -5.11 11.95
C ALA A 41 9.07 -6.56 11.83
N ASP A 42 8.16 -7.52 11.95
CA ASP A 42 8.48 -8.95 11.78
C ASP A 42 9.03 -9.26 10.39
N VAL A 43 8.48 -8.61 9.35
CA VAL A 43 8.99 -8.73 7.97
C VAL A 43 10.34 -8.05 7.80
N ALA A 44 10.51 -6.84 8.32
CA ALA A 44 11.77 -6.11 8.22
C ALA A 44 12.91 -6.88 8.93
N ARG A 45 12.63 -7.49 10.09
CA ARG A 45 13.57 -8.32 10.86
C ARG A 45 14.01 -9.58 10.11
N SER A 46 13.22 -10.09 9.16
CA SER A 46 13.63 -11.21 8.31
C SER A 46 14.58 -10.80 7.18
N GLY A 47 15.01 -9.53 7.12
CA GLY A 47 15.94 -9.00 6.13
C GLY A 47 15.28 -8.52 4.83
N VAL A 48 13.95 -8.51 4.77
CA VAL A 48 13.21 -8.01 3.60
C VAL A 48 13.21 -6.48 3.63
N GLN A 49 13.45 -5.88 2.47
CA GLN A 49 13.42 -4.44 2.30
C GLN A 49 11.97 -3.98 2.06
N VAL A 50 11.39 -3.31 3.05
CA VAL A 50 9.99 -2.91 3.02
C VAL A 50 9.87 -1.41 2.75
N ALA A 51 9.23 -1.08 1.63
CA ALA A 51 8.73 0.27 1.37
C ALA A 51 7.22 0.31 1.53
N ILE A 52 6.68 1.48 1.91
CA ILE A 52 5.27 1.62 2.26
C ILE A 52 4.69 2.86 1.60
N VAL A 53 3.47 2.75 1.07
CA VAL A 53 2.63 3.90 0.70
C VAL A 53 1.36 3.82 1.53
N VAL A 54 0.97 4.93 2.17
CA VAL A 54 -0.24 4.99 3.00
C VAL A 54 -1.24 5.97 2.41
N GLY A 55 -2.51 5.56 2.28
CA GLY A 55 -3.62 6.45 1.91
C GLY A 55 -3.97 7.46 3.02
N GLY A 56 -4.75 8.48 2.71
CA GLY A 56 -5.19 9.54 3.65
C GLY A 56 -6.69 9.52 3.96
N GLY A 57 -7.40 8.45 3.56
CA GLY A 57 -8.87 8.38 3.55
C GLY A 57 -9.54 8.43 4.93
N ASN A 58 -8.81 8.16 6.01
CA ASN A 58 -9.25 8.31 7.40
C ASN A 58 -9.34 9.78 7.87
N TYR A 59 -8.73 10.72 7.15
CA TYR A 59 -8.90 12.15 7.45
C TYR A 59 -9.76 12.83 6.40
N PHE A 60 -9.44 12.58 5.13
CA PHE A 60 -10.06 13.28 4.01
C PHE A 60 -10.28 12.32 2.85
N ARG A 61 -11.54 12.23 2.40
CA ARG A 61 -11.88 11.59 1.14
C ARG A 61 -12.10 12.68 0.10
N GLY A 62 -11.10 12.92 -0.74
CA GLY A 62 -11.11 14.05 -1.69
C GLY A 62 -12.34 14.07 -2.63
N ALA A 63 -12.82 12.89 -3.03
CA ALA A 63 -14.05 12.76 -3.83
C ALA A 63 -15.31 13.24 -3.08
N GLU A 64 -15.45 12.89 -1.79
CA GLU A 64 -16.58 13.31 -0.97
C GLU A 64 -16.55 14.82 -0.69
N LEU A 65 -15.35 15.37 -0.43
CA LEU A 65 -15.18 16.81 -0.25
C LEU A 65 -15.54 17.57 -1.53
N SER A 66 -15.15 17.05 -2.69
CA SER A 66 -15.45 17.69 -3.97
C SER A 66 -16.94 17.64 -4.33
N GLN A 67 -17.60 16.50 -4.07
CA GLN A 67 -19.06 16.39 -4.20
C GLN A 67 -19.82 17.40 -3.32
N ARG A 68 -19.21 17.84 -2.22
CA ARG A 68 -19.76 18.85 -1.29
C ARG A 68 -19.34 20.28 -1.63
N GLY A 69 -18.80 20.52 -2.83
CA GLY A 69 -18.51 21.86 -3.36
C GLY A 69 -17.06 22.31 -3.23
N MET A 70 -16.15 21.45 -2.76
CA MET A 70 -14.71 21.77 -2.76
C MET A 70 -14.11 21.59 -4.15
N ASP A 71 -13.21 22.51 -4.54
CA ASP A 71 -12.38 22.30 -5.72
C ASP A 71 -11.58 21.00 -5.61
N ARG A 72 -11.60 20.20 -6.68
CA ARG A 72 -10.99 18.87 -6.68
C ARG A 72 -9.49 18.92 -6.38
N SER A 73 -8.78 19.91 -6.93
CA SER A 73 -7.33 20.04 -6.74
C SER A 73 -7.00 20.30 -5.27
N ARG A 74 -7.77 21.18 -4.61
CA ARG A 74 -7.63 21.44 -3.17
C ARG A 74 -7.94 20.20 -2.32
N ALA A 75 -8.99 19.47 -2.68
CA ALA A 75 -9.37 18.25 -1.97
C ALA A 75 -8.27 17.17 -2.04
N ASP A 76 -7.61 17.03 -3.20
CA ASP A 76 -6.49 16.10 -3.37
C ASP A 76 -5.26 16.53 -2.56
N TYR A 77 -4.95 17.83 -2.48
CA TYR A 77 -3.88 18.33 -1.59
C TYR A 77 -4.16 18.03 -0.11
N MET A 78 -5.40 18.19 0.35
CA MET A 78 -5.78 17.81 1.71
C MET A 78 -5.62 16.30 1.93
N GLY A 79 -6.01 15.48 0.96
CA GLY A 79 -5.77 14.04 0.99
C GLY A 79 -4.28 13.70 1.09
N MET A 80 -3.42 14.38 0.32
CA MET A 80 -1.97 14.21 0.38
C MET A 80 -1.39 14.58 1.75
N LEU A 81 -1.86 15.63 2.41
CA LEU A 81 -1.46 15.93 3.78
C LEU A 81 -1.91 14.86 4.78
N GLY A 82 -3.12 14.31 4.59
CA GLY A 82 -3.61 13.16 5.37
C GLY A 82 -2.69 11.94 5.25
N THR A 83 -2.12 11.66 4.06
CA THR A 83 -1.12 10.58 3.91
C THR A 83 0.13 10.85 4.74
N VAL A 84 0.61 12.09 4.80
CA VAL A 84 1.81 12.46 5.59
C VAL A 84 1.55 12.26 7.07
N MET A 85 0.37 12.66 7.57
CA MET A 85 0.00 12.42 8.96
C MET A 85 0.02 10.94 9.32
N ASN A 86 -0.49 10.07 8.45
CA ASN A 86 -0.42 8.62 8.64
C ASN A 86 1.02 8.08 8.57
N CYS A 87 1.87 8.64 7.71
CA CYS A 87 3.28 8.24 7.63
C CYS A 87 4.02 8.53 8.94
N LEU A 88 3.78 9.69 9.55
CA LEU A 88 4.38 10.06 10.83
C LEU A 88 3.89 9.17 11.96
N ALA A 89 2.58 8.87 12.00
CA ALA A 89 2.04 7.93 12.98
C ALA A 89 2.70 6.54 12.84
N LEU A 90 2.73 5.98 11.63
CA LEU A 90 3.34 4.67 11.39
C LEU A 90 4.84 4.66 11.69
N GLN A 91 5.56 5.74 11.39
CA GLN A 91 6.98 5.86 11.72
C GLN A 91 7.21 5.73 13.23
N ASP A 92 6.47 6.47 14.05
CA ASP A 92 6.61 6.43 15.52
C ASP A 92 6.39 5.01 16.07
N PHE A 93 5.35 4.32 15.61
CA PHE A 93 5.07 2.94 16.03
C PHE A 93 6.13 1.93 15.55
N LEU A 94 6.67 2.09 14.33
CA LEU A 94 7.76 1.25 13.86
C LEU A 94 9.06 1.49 14.64
N GLU A 95 9.34 2.74 15.02
CA GLU A 95 10.52 3.08 15.83
C GLU A 95 10.39 2.51 17.26
N LYS A 96 9.18 2.47 17.83
CA LYS A 96 8.90 1.76 19.10
C LYS A 96 9.11 0.25 19.00
N GLU A 97 8.90 -0.34 17.82
CA GLU A 97 9.25 -1.73 17.52
C GLU A 97 10.75 -1.93 17.22
N GLY A 98 11.57 -0.88 17.38
CA GLY A 98 13.02 -0.92 17.14
C GLY A 98 13.41 -0.93 15.65
N ILE A 99 12.48 -0.61 14.76
CA ILE A 99 12.72 -0.57 13.31
C ILE A 99 13.08 0.85 12.88
N GLN A 100 14.31 1.03 12.42
CA GLN A 100 14.74 2.30 11.85
C GLN A 100 13.89 2.63 10.61
N THR A 101 13.23 3.79 10.64
CA THR A 101 12.27 4.17 9.62
C THR A 101 12.58 5.55 9.05
N ARG A 102 12.23 5.79 7.79
CA ARG A 102 12.36 7.11 7.15
C ARG A 102 11.09 7.45 6.37
N VAL A 103 10.55 8.63 6.64
CA VAL A 103 9.45 9.20 5.84
C VAL A 103 10.02 10.09 4.75
N GLN A 104 9.57 9.85 3.52
CA GLN A 104 9.87 10.66 2.36
C GLN A 104 8.60 11.20 1.72
N THR A 105 8.56 12.47 1.36
CA THR A 105 7.35 13.11 0.82
C THR A 105 7.57 13.64 -0.60
N ALA A 106 6.56 13.47 -1.46
CA ALA A 106 6.56 14.06 -2.80
C ALA A 106 6.43 15.59 -2.78
N ILE A 107 5.72 16.14 -1.78
CA ILE A 107 5.69 17.58 -1.50
C ILE A 107 6.78 17.88 -0.48
N THR A 108 7.72 18.77 -0.83
CA THR A 108 8.84 19.12 0.05
C THR A 108 8.35 19.80 1.33
N MET A 109 8.71 19.21 2.48
CA MET A 109 8.39 19.75 3.81
C MET A 109 9.54 19.47 4.78
N GLY A 110 10.64 20.20 4.62
CA GLY A 110 11.93 19.88 5.25
C GLY A 110 11.94 19.82 6.78
N GLN A 111 10.96 20.42 7.47
CA GLN A 111 10.83 20.33 8.93
C GLN A 111 10.15 19.03 9.39
N VAL A 112 9.47 18.32 8.48
CA VAL A 112 8.58 17.19 8.80
C VAL A 112 9.14 15.89 8.25
N ALA A 113 9.63 15.90 7.00
CA ALA A 113 10.07 14.69 6.32
C ALA A 113 11.14 14.97 5.25
N GLU A 114 11.89 13.94 4.88
CA GLU A 114 12.84 14.02 3.77
C GLU A 114 12.08 14.23 2.44
N PRO A 115 12.61 15.00 1.48
CA PRO A 115 12.06 14.98 0.13
C PRO A 115 12.25 13.59 -0.49
N TYR A 116 11.27 13.14 -1.28
CA TYR A 116 11.39 11.90 -2.04
C TYR A 116 12.51 11.98 -3.07
N ILE A 117 13.47 11.06 -2.97
CA ILE A 117 14.55 10.86 -3.94
C ILE A 117 14.74 9.33 -4.07
N PRO A 118 14.45 8.72 -5.25
CA PRO A 118 14.47 7.27 -5.41
C PRO A 118 15.78 6.61 -4.94
N LEU A 119 16.92 7.17 -5.34
CA LEU A 119 18.24 6.65 -4.95
C LEU A 119 18.48 6.73 -3.44
N ARG A 120 17.93 7.74 -2.75
CA ARG A 120 18.01 7.84 -1.29
C ARG A 120 17.12 6.80 -0.62
N ALA A 121 15.91 6.57 -1.14
CA ALA A 121 15.03 5.50 -0.68
C ALA A 121 15.72 4.14 -0.78
N ILE A 122 16.31 3.83 -1.94
CA ILE A 122 17.07 2.59 -2.16
C ILE A 122 18.20 2.44 -1.14
N ARG A 123 18.97 3.50 -0.86
CA ARG A 123 20.05 3.45 0.15
C ARG A 123 19.54 3.24 1.58
N HIS A 124 18.36 3.74 1.93
CA HIS A 124 17.74 3.44 3.22
C HIS A 124 17.30 1.98 3.29
N LEU A 125 16.65 1.47 2.23
CA LEU A 125 16.22 0.07 2.12
C LEU A 125 17.40 -0.91 2.22
N GLU A 126 18.51 -0.63 1.53
CA GLU A 126 19.75 -1.43 1.60
C GLU A 126 20.38 -1.48 3.00
N LYS A 127 20.11 -0.47 3.84
CA LYS A 127 20.55 -0.42 5.24
C LYS A 127 19.58 -1.11 6.20
N GLY A 128 18.56 -1.81 5.69
CA GLY A 128 17.54 -2.48 6.49
C GLY A 128 16.51 -1.54 7.12
N ARG A 129 16.42 -0.29 6.64
CA ARG A 129 15.41 0.66 7.13
C ARG A 129 14.11 0.47 6.38
N VAL A 130 13.00 0.70 7.07
CA VAL A 130 11.69 0.85 6.42
C VAL A 130 11.58 2.25 5.85
N VAL A 131 11.07 2.36 4.62
CA VAL A 131 10.84 3.67 3.96
C VAL A 131 9.35 3.86 3.73
N ILE A 132 8.80 4.97 4.20
CA ILE A 132 7.38 5.31 4.05
C ILE A 132 7.27 6.52 3.12
N PHE A 133 6.46 6.40 2.07
CA PHE A 133 6.22 7.46 1.10
C PHE A 133 4.90 8.18 1.40
N GLY A 134 5.01 9.47 1.70
CA GLY A 134 3.88 10.38 1.92
C GLY A 134 3.68 11.37 0.77
N ALA A 135 2.54 12.04 0.81
CA ALA A 135 2.08 13.04 -0.16
C ALA A 135 1.89 12.54 -1.61
N GLY A 136 1.69 11.23 -1.81
CA GLY A 136 1.32 10.67 -3.12
C GLY A 136 2.29 11.05 -4.26
N ALA A 137 1.73 11.55 -5.37
CA ALA A 137 2.49 12.07 -6.51
C ALA A 137 2.94 13.53 -6.33
N GLY A 138 2.49 14.21 -5.27
CA GLY A 138 2.66 15.65 -5.08
C GLY A 138 1.79 16.51 -6.01
N MET A 139 0.94 15.88 -6.82
CA MET A 139 0.04 16.54 -7.77
C MET A 139 -1.37 15.93 -7.69
N PRO A 140 -2.43 16.75 -7.88
CA PRO A 140 -3.82 16.27 -7.90
C PRO A 140 -4.11 15.27 -9.03
N PHE A 141 -5.28 14.62 -8.96
CA PHE A 141 -5.80 13.63 -9.92
C PHE A 141 -5.11 12.25 -9.94
N PHE A 142 -4.16 12.01 -9.05
CA PHE A 142 -3.54 10.68 -8.89
C PHE A 142 -4.09 9.95 -7.67
N THR A 143 -4.33 8.66 -7.81
CA THR A 143 -4.67 7.80 -6.67
C THR A 143 -3.40 7.37 -5.93
N THR A 144 -3.56 6.87 -4.71
CA THR A 144 -2.43 6.25 -3.98
C THR A 144 -2.00 4.92 -4.59
N ASP A 145 -2.89 4.24 -5.32
CA ASP A 145 -2.56 2.97 -5.99
C ASP A 145 -1.64 3.22 -7.21
N THR A 146 -1.92 4.25 -8.03
CA THR A 146 -1.05 4.65 -9.14
C THR A 146 0.34 5.03 -8.63
N VAL A 147 0.40 5.81 -7.54
CA VAL A 147 1.67 6.19 -6.90
C VAL A 147 2.40 4.96 -6.35
N SER A 148 1.68 3.99 -5.80
CA SER A 148 2.29 2.77 -5.26
C SER A 148 2.96 1.94 -6.34
N ALA A 149 2.30 1.77 -7.50
CA ALA A 149 2.91 1.13 -8.66
C ALA A 149 4.15 1.91 -9.13
N GLN A 150 4.04 3.23 -9.26
CA GLN A 150 5.14 4.09 -9.70
C GLN A 150 6.36 4.03 -8.75
N ARG A 151 6.14 4.13 -7.44
CA ARG A 151 7.20 4.04 -6.43
C ARG A 151 7.83 2.65 -6.38
N ALA A 152 7.03 1.59 -6.56
CA ALA A 152 7.51 0.22 -6.57
C ALA A 152 8.50 0.01 -7.72
N LEU A 153 8.20 0.53 -8.91
CA LEU A 153 9.10 0.51 -10.06
C LEU A 153 10.38 1.31 -9.83
N GLU A 154 10.27 2.54 -9.31
CA GLU A 154 11.43 3.41 -9.06
C GLU A 154 12.42 2.85 -8.04
N ILE A 155 11.92 2.13 -7.03
CA ILE A 155 12.77 1.46 -6.05
C ILE A 155 13.12 0.04 -6.45
N GLY A 156 12.69 -0.48 -7.61
CA GLY A 156 12.94 -1.87 -8.01
C GLY A 156 12.39 -2.90 -7.03
N ALA A 157 11.16 -2.70 -6.55
CA ALA A 157 10.45 -3.71 -5.78
C ALA A 157 10.10 -4.91 -6.66
N GLU A 158 10.15 -6.11 -6.08
CA GLU A 158 9.87 -7.37 -6.77
C GLU A 158 8.36 -7.72 -6.73
N ALA A 159 7.58 -7.04 -5.88
CA ALA A 159 6.13 -7.14 -5.85
C ALA A 159 5.48 -5.89 -5.24
N LEU A 160 4.27 -5.58 -5.72
CA LEU A 160 3.35 -4.62 -5.13
C LEU A 160 2.31 -5.35 -4.27
N LEU A 161 2.34 -5.13 -2.97
CA LEU A 161 1.43 -5.72 -2.00
C LEU A 161 0.27 -4.76 -1.74
N LEU A 162 -0.92 -5.05 -2.27
CA LEU A 162 -2.12 -4.24 -2.08
C LEU A 162 -2.94 -4.80 -0.92
N ALA A 163 -2.77 -4.19 0.25
CA ALA A 163 -3.53 -4.57 1.43
C ALA A 163 -4.92 -3.91 1.37
N LYS A 164 -5.97 -4.72 1.26
CA LYS A 164 -7.37 -4.25 1.24
C LYS A 164 -8.07 -4.57 2.56
N SER A 165 -9.06 -3.73 2.90
CA SER A 165 -9.99 -3.99 4.00
C SER A 165 -11.27 -4.60 3.43
N GLY A 166 -11.73 -5.71 4.00
CA GLY A 166 -13.01 -6.34 3.64
C GLY A 166 -13.01 -7.20 2.36
N VAL A 167 -11.91 -7.27 1.62
CA VAL A 167 -11.75 -8.19 0.47
C VAL A 167 -10.36 -8.80 0.51
N ASP A 168 -10.29 -10.14 0.50
CA ASP A 168 -9.04 -10.89 0.69
C ASP A 168 -8.40 -11.38 -0.63
N GLY A 169 -8.84 -10.88 -1.79
CA GLY A 169 -8.32 -11.25 -3.11
C GLY A 169 -9.13 -10.68 -4.28
N VAL A 170 -8.94 -11.27 -5.46
CA VAL A 170 -9.74 -11.00 -6.66
C VAL A 170 -10.80 -12.09 -6.79
N TYR A 171 -12.02 -11.67 -7.06
CA TYR A 171 -13.17 -12.55 -7.20
C TYR A 171 -13.76 -12.44 -8.60
N SER A 172 -14.47 -13.48 -9.06
CA SER A 172 -15.19 -13.48 -10.33
C SER A 172 -16.32 -12.42 -10.41
N ALA A 173 -16.85 -12.01 -9.25
CA ALA A 173 -17.86 -10.96 -9.07
C ALA A 173 -17.68 -10.33 -7.67
N ASP A 174 -18.40 -9.24 -7.37
CA ASP A 174 -18.37 -8.62 -6.03
C ASP A 174 -18.94 -9.61 -4.98
N PRO A 175 -18.11 -10.14 -4.05
CA PRO A 175 -18.55 -11.18 -3.12
C PRO A 175 -19.58 -10.67 -2.10
N ASN A 176 -19.73 -9.35 -1.95
CA ASN A 176 -20.76 -8.77 -1.09
C ASN A 176 -22.14 -8.72 -1.77
N LYS A 177 -22.18 -8.82 -3.10
CA LYS A 177 -23.41 -8.76 -3.90
C LYS A 177 -23.78 -10.11 -4.52
N ASP A 178 -22.78 -10.91 -4.87
CA ASP A 178 -22.94 -12.21 -5.51
C ASP A 178 -22.34 -13.32 -4.65
N LYS A 179 -23.20 -14.18 -4.12
CA LYS A 179 -22.80 -15.33 -3.30
C LYS A 179 -22.10 -16.43 -4.10
N SER A 180 -22.20 -16.41 -5.43
CA SER A 180 -21.49 -17.36 -6.31
C SER A 180 -20.08 -16.90 -6.69
N ALA A 181 -19.65 -15.72 -6.21
CA ALA A 181 -18.33 -15.18 -6.47
C ALA A 181 -17.23 -16.14 -6.00
N THR A 182 -16.36 -16.56 -6.91
CA THR A 182 -15.23 -17.44 -6.63
C THR A 182 -13.94 -16.64 -6.59
N LYS A 183 -13.10 -16.91 -5.59
CA LYS A 183 -11.79 -16.26 -5.44
C LYS A 183 -10.76 -16.94 -6.34
N PHE A 184 -9.91 -16.14 -6.97
CA PHE A 184 -8.75 -16.63 -7.71
C PHE A 184 -7.51 -16.69 -6.81
N ASP A 185 -6.73 -17.78 -6.85
CA ASP A 185 -5.42 -17.83 -6.17
C ASP A 185 -4.31 -17.15 -6.99
N SER A 186 -4.45 -17.20 -8.32
CA SER A 186 -3.64 -16.48 -9.31
C SER A 186 -4.48 -16.16 -10.53
N ILE A 187 -4.21 -15.03 -11.17
CA ILE A 187 -4.87 -14.60 -12.41
C ILE A 187 -3.90 -13.78 -13.26
N SER A 188 -3.92 -13.94 -14.57
CA SER A 188 -3.05 -13.12 -15.44
C SER A 188 -3.57 -11.70 -15.62
N TYR A 189 -2.67 -10.78 -15.96
CA TYR A 189 -3.04 -9.40 -16.33
C TYR A 189 -4.09 -9.36 -17.46
N ASN A 190 -3.96 -10.24 -18.45
CA ASN A 190 -4.89 -10.29 -19.58
C ASN A 190 -6.27 -10.84 -19.17
N GLU A 191 -6.33 -11.79 -18.23
CA GLU A 191 -7.60 -12.30 -17.70
C GLU A 191 -8.35 -11.28 -16.86
N VAL A 192 -7.63 -10.48 -16.05
CA VAL A 192 -8.25 -9.38 -15.30
C VAL A 192 -8.91 -8.38 -16.25
N LEU A 193 -8.24 -8.03 -17.36
CA LEU A 193 -8.80 -7.13 -18.38
C LEU A 193 -9.99 -7.76 -19.11
N SER A 194 -9.86 -9.00 -19.59
CA SER A 194 -10.93 -9.66 -20.36
C SER A 194 -12.19 -9.89 -19.54
N LYS A 195 -12.04 -10.13 -18.24
CA LYS A 195 -13.14 -10.31 -17.28
C LYS A 195 -13.59 -9.01 -16.62
N SER A 196 -12.96 -7.87 -16.93
CA SER A 196 -13.27 -6.55 -16.32
C SER A 196 -13.25 -6.56 -14.78
N LEU A 197 -12.27 -7.25 -14.19
CA LEU A 197 -12.17 -7.41 -12.74
C LEU A 197 -11.49 -6.19 -12.09
N ALA A 198 -12.03 -5.72 -10.98
CA ALA A 198 -11.52 -4.55 -10.26
C ALA A 198 -10.36 -4.91 -9.32
N VAL A 199 -9.12 -4.73 -9.78
CA VAL A 199 -7.90 -4.99 -9.00
C VAL A 199 -7.36 -3.73 -8.32
N ALA A 200 -7.08 -2.70 -9.11
CA ALA A 200 -6.64 -1.36 -8.71
C ALA A 200 -7.24 -0.36 -9.70
N ASP A 201 -6.94 0.94 -9.57
CA ASP A 201 -7.29 1.86 -10.66
C ASP A 201 -6.56 1.48 -11.97
N ALA A 202 -7.15 1.87 -13.09
CA ALA A 202 -6.67 1.48 -14.41
C ALA A 202 -5.22 1.93 -14.69
N ALA A 203 -4.80 3.08 -14.17
CA ALA A 203 -3.44 3.59 -14.37
C ALA A 203 -2.41 2.77 -13.58
N ALA A 204 -2.70 2.45 -12.32
CA ALA A 204 -1.87 1.57 -11.50
C ALA A 204 -1.73 0.19 -12.15
N PHE A 205 -2.84 -0.38 -12.60
CA PHE A 205 -2.86 -1.70 -13.23
C PHE A 205 -2.07 -1.72 -14.55
N ALA A 206 -2.21 -0.69 -15.39
CA ALA A 206 -1.44 -0.57 -16.62
C ALA A 206 0.06 -0.50 -16.35
N LEU A 207 0.49 0.34 -15.40
CA LEU A 207 1.91 0.46 -15.00
C LEU A 207 2.49 -0.88 -14.56
N CYS A 208 1.77 -1.63 -13.71
CA CYS A 208 2.25 -2.94 -13.25
C CYS A 208 2.33 -3.96 -14.38
N ARG A 209 1.31 -4.00 -15.26
CA ARG A 209 1.27 -4.92 -16.42
C ARG A 209 2.42 -4.66 -17.40
N GLU A 210 2.64 -3.41 -17.78
CA GLU A 210 3.64 -3.02 -18.77
C GLU A 210 5.08 -3.28 -18.30
N ASN A 211 5.28 -3.31 -16.98
CA ASN A 211 6.58 -3.53 -16.35
C ASN A 211 6.70 -4.91 -15.68
N GLU A 212 5.73 -5.80 -15.94
CA GLU A 212 5.69 -7.17 -15.37
C GLU A 212 5.82 -7.23 -13.84
N LEU A 213 5.42 -6.15 -13.14
CA LEU A 213 5.52 -6.05 -11.68
C LEU A 213 4.37 -6.84 -11.05
N PRO A 214 4.60 -7.93 -10.31
CA PRO A 214 3.51 -8.71 -9.73
C PRO A 214 2.71 -7.94 -8.68
N ILE A 215 1.38 -8.11 -8.68
CA ILE A 215 0.49 -7.54 -7.66
C ILE A 215 -0.03 -8.66 -6.77
N ILE A 216 0.05 -8.50 -5.45
CA ILE A 216 -0.55 -9.42 -4.48
C ILE A 216 -1.64 -8.68 -3.73
N ILE A 217 -2.88 -9.13 -3.87
CA ILE A 217 -4.04 -8.58 -3.16
C ILE A 217 -4.37 -9.52 -2.01
N PHE A 218 -4.47 -8.99 -0.79
CA PHE A 218 -4.75 -9.78 0.40
C PHE A 218 -5.43 -8.93 1.48
N ASP A 219 -6.05 -9.61 2.44
CA ASP A 219 -6.65 -8.98 3.61
C ASP A 219 -5.58 -8.63 4.66
N LEU A 220 -5.50 -7.36 5.02
CA LEU A 220 -4.58 -6.83 6.02
C LEU A 220 -4.93 -7.23 7.46
N MET A 221 -6.22 -7.44 7.75
CA MET A 221 -6.72 -7.61 9.13
C MET A 221 -6.34 -8.97 9.73
N LYS A 222 -6.04 -9.95 8.88
CA LYS A 222 -5.60 -11.26 9.34
C LYS A 222 -4.10 -11.23 9.68
N ASN A 223 -3.81 -11.26 10.98
CA ASN A 223 -2.45 -11.25 11.53
C ASN A 223 -1.51 -12.23 10.80
N GLY A 224 -0.35 -11.71 10.43
CA GLY A 224 0.72 -12.46 9.76
C GLY A 224 0.59 -12.51 8.24
N ASN A 225 -0.51 -12.02 7.64
CA ASN A 225 -0.66 -12.03 6.19
C ASN A 225 0.42 -11.22 5.46
N ILE A 226 0.88 -10.09 6.01
CA ILE A 226 1.98 -9.34 5.38
C ILE A 226 3.23 -10.23 5.24
N ALA A 227 3.60 -10.93 6.31
CA ALA A 227 4.77 -11.80 6.29
C ALA A 227 4.59 -13.02 5.37
N ARG A 228 3.38 -13.57 5.30
CA ARG A 228 3.05 -14.68 4.39
C ARG A 228 3.10 -14.24 2.92
N ALA A 229 2.60 -13.04 2.59
CA ALA A 229 2.68 -12.47 1.23
C ALA A 229 4.13 -12.34 0.79
N VAL A 230 4.97 -11.78 1.68
CA VAL A 230 6.39 -11.54 1.40
C VAL A 230 7.18 -12.83 1.22
N ARG A 231 6.86 -13.88 1.98
CA ARG A 231 7.45 -15.21 1.83
C ARG A 231 6.98 -15.95 0.56
N GLY A 232 6.09 -15.34 -0.22
CA GLY A 232 5.52 -15.96 -1.42
C GLY A 232 4.60 -17.13 -1.11
N GLU A 233 4.03 -17.19 0.10
CA GLU A 233 2.96 -18.14 0.41
C GLU A 233 1.73 -17.80 -0.44
N THR A 234 0.92 -18.80 -0.77
CA THR A 234 -0.34 -18.57 -1.49
C THR A 234 -1.34 -17.92 -0.54
N ILE A 235 -1.36 -16.59 -0.53
CA ILE A 235 -2.35 -15.79 0.18
C ILE A 235 -3.03 -14.82 -0.79
N GLY A 236 -4.32 -14.63 -0.56
CA GLY A 236 -5.16 -13.80 -1.39
C GLY A 236 -5.06 -14.17 -2.87
N THR A 237 -4.72 -13.20 -3.72
CA THR A 237 -4.59 -13.40 -5.16
C THR A 237 -3.32 -12.76 -5.69
N LEU A 238 -2.58 -13.51 -6.50
CA LEU A 238 -1.49 -12.98 -7.31
C LEU A 238 -1.98 -12.60 -8.71
N VAL A 239 -1.59 -11.42 -9.17
CA VAL A 239 -1.74 -10.97 -10.55
C VAL A 239 -0.36 -10.88 -11.19
N SER A 240 -0.14 -11.65 -12.26
CA SER A 240 1.13 -11.75 -13.00
C SER A 240 0.93 -12.23 -14.42
#